data_AF-A0A3M4QP60-F1
#
_entry.id   AF-A0A3M4QP60-F1
#
_cell.length_a   1.000
_cell.length_b   1.000
_cell.length_c   1.000
_cell.angle_alpha   90.00
_cell.angle_beta   90.00
_cell.angle_gamma   90.00
#
_symmetry.space_group_name_H-M   'P 1'
#
loop_
_entity.id
_entity.type
_entity.pdbx_description
1 polymer ?
#
loop_
_entity_poly.entity_id
_entity_poly.type
_entity_poly.pdbx_seq_one_letter_code
_entity_poly.pdbx_strand_id
1 'polypeptide(L)'
;MQSLKKAALLGSMLLTLSAASSMASAATFAQAGAAFTASGTIATAVKLLAWTPVPCTMTLSGQVAADGSSATINSATFTGNALCGISGPLNLPWTLAPTNANTATLSGFTEKFPYESCLTPSVLTTQWSAADGTFSIVSPHTVNATCRVTTFTFKPSPALTINP
;
A
#
# COMPACT_ATOMS: atom_id res chain seq x y z
N MET A 1 60.17 -33.72 47.18
CA MET A 1 59.67 -34.49 46.02
C MET A 1 58.16 -34.38 45.97
N GLN A 2 57.59 -34.25 44.76
CA GLN A 2 56.16 -34.27 44.40
C GLN A 2 55.39 -32.98 44.77
N SER A 3 55.08 -32.01 43.88
CA SER A 3 54.61 -31.96 42.48
C SER A 3 53.07 -31.98 42.32
N LEU A 4 52.62 -31.12 41.40
CA LEU A 4 51.34 -31.05 40.67
C LEU A 4 50.15 -30.19 41.19
N LYS A 5 49.92 -29.13 40.39
CA LYS A 5 48.66 -28.70 39.74
C LYS A 5 47.56 -28.06 40.60
N LYS A 6 47.24 -26.80 40.28
CA LYS A 6 46.00 -26.41 39.55
C LYS A 6 46.00 -24.92 39.21
N ALA A 7 45.86 -24.66 37.91
CA ALA A 7 45.46 -23.38 37.35
C ALA A 7 43.98 -23.09 37.70
N ALA A 8 43.64 -21.82 37.89
CA ALA A 8 42.30 -21.31 37.64
C ALA A 8 42.40 -19.82 37.32
N LEU A 9 42.15 -19.52 36.05
CA LEU A 9 42.02 -18.19 35.49
C LEU A 9 40.84 -17.46 36.15
N LEU A 10 41.10 -16.30 36.74
CA LEU A 10 40.09 -15.33 37.15
C LEU A 10 40.37 -14.03 36.41
N GLY A 11 39.66 -13.82 35.32
CA GLY A 11 39.74 -12.65 34.47
C GLY A 11 38.42 -12.50 33.72
N SER A 12 37.39 -12.07 34.45
CA SER A 12 36.03 -11.86 33.98
C SER A 12 35.98 -10.72 32.96
N MET A 13 36.00 -11.04 31.66
CA MET A 13 35.71 -10.08 30.60
C MET A 13 34.19 -10.06 30.36
N LEU A 14 33.47 -9.19 31.08
CA LEU A 14 32.09 -8.82 30.77
C LEU A 14 32.06 -7.97 29.49
N LEU A 15 31.96 -8.62 28.34
CA LEU A 15 31.61 -8.00 27.06
C LEU A 15 30.09 -7.91 26.97
N THR A 16 29.48 -6.95 27.66
CA THR A 16 28.09 -6.52 27.39
C THR A 16 28.12 -5.21 26.63
N LEU A 17 28.56 -5.25 25.37
CA LEU A 17 28.47 -4.13 24.43
C LEU A 17 27.56 -4.50 23.27
N SER A 18 26.36 -3.94 23.33
CA SER A 18 25.49 -3.56 22.21
C SER A 18 25.34 -4.59 21.09
N ALA A 19 24.41 -5.53 21.27
CA ALA A 19 23.58 -5.91 20.14
C ALA A 19 22.84 -4.64 19.70
N ALA A 20 23.41 -3.92 18.74
CA ALA A 20 22.62 -3.08 17.85
C ALA A 20 21.74 -4.05 17.07
N SER A 21 20.62 -4.47 17.67
CA SER A 21 19.52 -5.05 16.94
C SER A 21 19.17 -4.00 15.91
N SER A 22 19.51 -4.24 14.65
CA SER A 22 19.03 -3.47 13.52
C SER A 22 17.51 -3.52 13.58
N MET A 23 16.91 -2.55 14.26
CA MET A 23 15.48 -2.29 14.23
C MET A 23 15.21 -1.81 12.81
N ALA A 24 14.93 -2.75 11.91
CA ALA A 24 14.33 -2.44 10.63
C ALA A 24 13.01 -1.73 10.97
N SER A 25 13.02 -0.41 10.89
CA SER A 25 11.80 0.37 11.06
C SER A 25 10.90 0.01 9.89
N ALA A 26 9.70 -0.47 10.18
CA ALA A 26 8.69 -0.68 9.16
C ALA A 26 8.10 0.68 8.82
N ALA A 27 7.96 0.97 7.53
CA ALA A 27 7.38 2.24 7.11
C ALA A 27 5.95 2.38 7.65
N THR A 28 5.60 3.57 8.13
CA THR A 28 4.29 3.88 8.74
C THR A 28 3.73 5.19 8.21
N PHE A 29 2.42 5.38 8.36
CA PHE A 29 1.79 6.67 8.18
C PHE A 29 1.94 7.54 9.41
N ALA A 30 2.34 8.81 9.23
CA ALA A 30 2.47 9.76 10.33
C ALA A 30 1.12 10.13 10.98
N GLN A 31 0.03 10.05 10.21
CA GLN A 31 -1.32 10.45 10.62
C GLN A 31 -2.08 9.32 11.32
N ALA A 32 -1.47 8.67 12.32
CA ALA A 32 -2.07 7.54 13.03
C ALA A 32 -3.47 7.87 13.59
N GLY A 33 -4.44 6.97 13.34
CA GLY A 33 -5.83 7.14 13.75
C GLY A 33 -6.67 8.13 12.93
N ALA A 34 -6.07 8.89 12.00
CA ALA A 34 -6.78 9.93 11.26
C ALA A 34 -7.69 9.35 10.17
N ALA A 35 -8.89 9.91 10.05
CA ALA A 35 -9.74 9.70 8.88
C ALA A 35 -9.22 10.51 7.69
N PHE A 36 -9.43 10.00 6.47
CA PHE A 36 -9.10 10.71 5.25
C PHE A 36 -10.16 10.51 4.17
N THR A 37 -10.22 11.48 3.27
CA THR A 37 -10.85 11.33 1.95
C THR A 37 -9.79 11.49 0.89
N ALA A 38 -9.96 10.91 -0.28
CA ALA A 38 -9.05 11.14 -1.40
C ALA A 38 -9.83 11.28 -2.70
N SER A 39 -9.38 12.16 -3.56
CA SER A 39 -9.86 12.29 -4.93
C SER A 39 -8.75 11.94 -5.91
N GLY A 40 -9.12 11.39 -7.06
CA GLY A 40 -8.15 10.97 -8.05
C GLY A 40 -8.77 10.41 -9.32
N THR A 41 -7.98 9.66 -10.07
CA THR A 41 -8.42 9.01 -11.31
C THR A 41 -8.04 7.54 -11.32
N ILE A 42 -8.93 6.73 -11.88
CA ILE A 42 -8.69 5.33 -12.20
C ILE A 42 -8.98 5.14 -13.69
N ALA A 43 -8.14 4.39 -14.39
CA ALA A 43 -8.42 4.00 -15.76
C ALA A 43 -8.21 2.50 -15.90
N THR A 44 -9.24 1.83 -16.42
CA THR A 44 -9.28 0.39 -16.58
C THR A 44 -9.38 0.05 -18.07
N ALA A 45 -8.56 -0.90 -18.50
CA ALA A 45 -8.50 -1.41 -19.86
C ALA A 45 -8.82 -2.89 -19.85
N VAL A 46 -9.72 -3.31 -20.75
CA VAL A 46 -10.17 -4.70 -20.83
C VAL A 46 -10.01 -5.24 -22.25
N LYS A 47 -9.78 -6.54 -22.36
CA LYS A 47 -9.51 -7.20 -23.64
C LYS A 47 -10.64 -7.00 -24.66
N LEU A 48 -11.90 -7.03 -24.21
CA LEU A 48 -13.07 -6.87 -25.08
C LEU A 48 -13.22 -5.45 -25.65
N LEU A 49 -12.65 -4.45 -24.97
CA LEU A 49 -12.56 -3.06 -25.46
C LEU A 49 -11.22 -2.80 -26.17
N ALA A 50 -10.58 -3.85 -26.70
CA ALA A 50 -9.27 -3.80 -27.34
C ALA A 50 -8.19 -3.09 -26.49
N TRP A 51 -8.27 -3.23 -25.16
CA TRP A 51 -7.38 -2.58 -24.20
C TRP A 51 -7.42 -1.04 -24.21
N THR A 52 -8.49 -0.44 -24.74
CA THR A 52 -8.69 1.01 -24.67
C THR A 52 -8.95 1.41 -23.21
N PRO A 53 -8.12 2.29 -22.61
CA PRO A 53 -8.34 2.74 -21.24
C PRO A 53 -9.62 3.56 -21.11
N VAL A 54 -10.41 3.25 -20.09
CA VAL A 54 -11.61 4.01 -19.74
C VAL A 54 -11.33 4.82 -18.48
N PRO A 55 -11.07 6.14 -18.59
CA PRO A 55 -10.79 6.97 -17.42
C PRO A 55 -12.08 7.29 -16.66
N CYS A 56 -12.01 7.13 -15.35
CA CYS A 56 -13.04 7.47 -14.36
C CYS A 56 -12.44 8.34 -13.26
N THR A 57 -13.25 9.25 -12.73
CA THR A 57 -12.94 9.96 -11.50
C THR A 57 -13.20 9.04 -10.33
N MET A 58 -12.26 9.00 -9.38
CA MET A 58 -12.32 8.16 -8.20
C MET A 58 -12.35 9.02 -6.95
N THR A 59 -13.24 8.68 -6.01
CA THR A 59 -13.19 9.20 -4.65
C THR A 59 -13.14 8.06 -3.65
N LEU A 60 -12.28 8.20 -2.66
CA LEU A 60 -12.01 7.20 -1.62
C LEU A 60 -12.26 7.84 -0.26
N SER A 61 -12.67 7.05 0.72
CA SER A 61 -12.62 7.45 2.14
C SER A 61 -12.15 6.29 3.00
N GLY A 62 -11.48 6.63 4.08
CA GLY A 62 -10.82 5.64 4.91
C GLY A 62 -10.30 6.19 6.23
N GLN A 63 -9.57 5.34 6.94
CA GLN A 63 -8.95 5.67 8.22
C GLN A 63 -7.58 5.02 8.33
N VAL A 64 -6.61 5.77 8.83
CA VAL A 64 -5.29 5.25 9.21
C VAL A 64 -5.42 4.47 10.52
N ALA A 65 -4.80 3.30 10.60
CA ALA A 65 -4.71 2.52 11.82
C ALA A 65 -4.12 3.34 12.97
N ALA A 66 -4.48 3.02 14.20
CA ALA A 66 -4.03 3.75 15.39
C ALA A 66 -2.51 3.68 15.61
N ASP A 67 -1.83 2.70 15.02
CA ASP A 67 -0.38 2.52 15.04
C ASP A 67 0.32 3.05 13.77
N GLY A 68 -0.43 3.59 12.81
CA GLY A 68 0.10 4.07 11.52
C GLY A 68 0.55 2.98 10.55
N SER A 69 0.41 1.69 10.90
CA SER A 69 0.92 0.57 10.08
C SER A 69 0.23 0.46 8.72
N SER A 70 -1.01 0.94 8.62
CA SER A 70 -1.82 0.84 7.42
C SER A 70 -2.94 1.88 7.42
N ALA A 71 -3.61 2.01 6.28
CA ALA A 71 -4.81 2.79 6.09
C ALA A 71 -5.88 1.92 5.43
N THR A 72 -7.04 1.86 6.05
CA THR A 72 -8.19 1.09 5.57
C THR A 72 -9.06 2.01 4.71
N ILE A 73 -9.29 1.64 3.46
CA ILE A 73 -10.21 2.32 2.54
C ILE A 73 -11.58 1.64 2.69
N ASN A 74 -12.51 2.35 3.32
CA ASN A 74 -13.84 1.83 3.67
C ASN A 74 -14.88 2.10 2.58
N SER A 75 -14.69 3.15 1.79
CA SER A 75 -15.56 3.48 0.66
C SER A 75 -14.73 3.87 -0.55
N ALA A 76 -15.23 3.51 -1.72
CA ALA A 76 -14.75 4.03 -2.98
C ALA A 76 -15.96 4.28 -3.89
N THR A 77 -15.84 5.23 -4.81
CA THR A 77 -16.83 5.47 -5.86
C THR A 77 -16.13 5.88 -7.14
N PHE A 78 -16.60 5.33 -8.26
CA PHE A 78 -16.12 5.68 -9.59
C PHE A 78 -17.22 6.44 -10.32
N THR A 79 -16.87 7.55 -10.96
CA THR A 79 -17.81 8.43 -11.67
C THR A 79 -17.20 8.90 -12.99
N GLY A 80 -18.05 9.37 -13.90
CA GLY A 80 -17.61 9.85 -15.21
C GLY A 80 -18.57 9.40 -16.31
N ASN A 81 -18.03 8.76 -17.34
CA ASN A 81 -18.81 8.28 -18.47
C ASN A 81 -19.75 7.11 -18.09
N ALA A 82 -20.56 6.65 -19.05
CA ALA A 82 -21.51 5.57 -18.84
C ALA A 82 -20.88 4.26 -18.33
N LEU A 83 -19.64 3.95 -18.75
CA LEU A 83 -18.92 2.76 -18.29
C LEU A 83 -18.46 2.91 -16.83
N CYS A 84 -18.10 4.13 -16.40
CA CYS A 84 -17.79 4.44 -15.00
C CYS A 84 -19.00 4.32 -14.08
N GLY A 85 -20.21 4.59 -14.59
CA GLY A 85 -21.45 4.45 -13.83
C GLY A 85 -21.88 3.00 -13.59
N ILE A 86 -21.36 2.06 -14.38
CA ILE A 86 -21.60 0.62 -14.22
C ILE A 86 -20.39 -0.14 -13.66
N SER A 87 -19.22 0.52 -13.57
CA SER A 87 -18.07 0.02 -12.83
C SER A 87 -18.17 0.42 -11.36
N GLY A 88 -17.39 -0.23 -10.50
CA GLY A 88 -17.39 0.11 -9.09
C GLY A 88 -16.45 -0.74 -8.26
N PRO A 89 -16.09 -0.28 -7.06
CA PRO A 89 -15.29 -1.07 -6.13
C PRO A 89 -16.07 -2.29 -5.64
N LEU A 90 -15.35 -3.37 -5.38
CA LEU A 90 -15.86 -4.58 -4.74
C LEU A 90 -14.98 -4.96 -3.55
N ASN A 91 -15.55 -5.75 -2.64
CA ASN A 91 -14.84 -6.36 -1.52
C ASN A 91 -14.09 -5.34 -0.64
N LEU A 92 -14.69 -4.19 -0.40
CA LEU A 92 -14.21 -3.24 0.61
C LEU A 92 -14.33 -3.89 2.01
N PRO A 93 -13.45 -3.53 2.96
CA PRO A 93 -12.39 -2.54 2.83
C PRO A 93 -11.14 -3.02 2.09
N TRP A 94 -10.41 -2.08 1.47
CA TRP A 94 -9.05 -2.33 0.97
C TRP A 94 -8.01 -1.79 1.95
N THR A 95 -6.81 -2.36 1.95
CA THR A 95 -5.76 -1.97 2.90
C THR A 95 -4.56 -1.39 2.16
N LEU A 96 -4.29 -0.10 2.37
CA LEU A 96 -3.09 0.58 1.92
C LEU A 96 -2.02 0.48 3.02
N ALA A 97 -0.86 -0.09 2.74
CA ALA A 97 0.23 -0.24 3.71
C ALA A 97 1.52 0.34 3.15
N PRO A 98 2.22 1.24 3.85
CA PRO A 98 3.54 1.70 3.44
C PRO A 98 4.51 0.52 3.38
N THR A 99 5.38 0.51 2.38
CA THR A 99 6.41 -0.53 2.24
C THR A 99 7.82 0.03 2.39
N ASN A 100 8.03 1.30 2.05
CA ASN A 100 9.23 2.08 2.32
C ASN A 100 8.86 3.57 2.20
N ALA A 101 9.85 4.47 2.31
CA ALA A 101 9.68 5.92 2.24
C ALA A 101 8.94 6.45 0.99
N ASN A 102 8.82 5.67 -0.09
CA ASN A 102 8.30 6.13 -1.38
C ASN A 102 7.27 5.19 -2.01
N THR A 103 6.90 4.09 -1.36
CA THR A 103 5.94 3.13 -1.91
C THR A 103 4.98 2.60 -0.85
N ALA A 104 3.79 2.21 -1.31
CA ALA A 104 2.79 1.53 -0.52
C ALA A 104 2.08 0.46 -1.35
N THR A 105 1.61 -0.61 -0.72
CA THR A 105 0.80 -1.65 -1.37
C THR A 105 -0.67 -1.46 -1.00
N LEU A 106 -1.56 -1.58 -1.99
CA LEU A 106 -3.00 -1.60 -1.79
C LEU A 106 -3.51 -3.03 -1.99
N SER A 107 -3.76 -3.71 -0.88
CA SER A 107 -4.24 -5.08 -0.83
C SER A 107 -5.76 -5.16 -0.83
N GLY A 108 -6.30 -6.20 -1.47
CA GLY A 108 -7.75 -6.43 -1.56
C GLY A 108 -8.44 -5.65 -2.67
N PHE A 109 -7.70 -4.87 -3.46
CA PHE A 109 -8.24 -4.14 -4.59
C PHE A 109 -8.99 -5.08 -5.51
N THR A 110 -10.28 -4.81 -5.71
CA THR A 110 -11.15 -5.55 -6.61
C THR A 110 -12.16 -4.57 -7.19
N GLU A 111 -12.43 -4.65 -8.48
CA GLU A 111 -13.46 -3.82 -9.08
C GLU A 111 -14.38 -4.64 -9.99
N LYS A 112 -15.65 -4.23 -10.03
CA LYS A 112 -16.53 -4.54 -11.13
C LYS A 112 -16.17 -3.60 -12.27
N PHE A 113 -15.98 -4.17 -13.44
CA PHE A 113 -15.91 -3.43 -14.71
C PHE A 113 -16.81 -4.14 -15.73
N PRO A 114 -17.28 -3.46 -16.79
CA PRO A 114 -18.04 -4.09 -17.87
C PRO A 114 -17.59 -5.52 -18.20
N TYR A 115 -18.58 -6.41 -18.37
CA TYR A 115 -18.37 -7.84 -18.66
C TYR A 115 -17.72 -8.64 -17.52
N GLU A 116 -17.78 -8.15 -16.29
CA GLU A 116 -17.26 -8.84 -15.10
C GLU A 116 -15.76 -9.19 -15.23
N SER A 117 -15.02 -8.37 -15.99
CA SER A 117 -13.64 -8.69 -16.40
C SER A 117 -12.60 -8.54 -15.28
N CYS A 118 -12.91 -7.79 -14.22
CA CYS A 118 -11.94 -7.35 -13.21
C CYS A 118 -12.21 -7.90 -11.80
N LEU A 119 -13.01 -8.97 -11.69
CA LEU A 119 -13.48 -9.52 -10.41
C LEU A 119 -12.41 -10.22 -9.55
N THR A 120 -11.19 -10.40 -10.06
CA THR A 120 -10.11 -11.06 -9.33
C THR A 120 -9.49 -10.10 -8.32
N PRO A 121 -9.49 -10.41 -7.01
CA PRO A 121 -8.78 -9.60 -6.04
C PRO A 121 -7.30 -9.51 -6.36
N SER A 122 -6.72 -8.33 -6.17
CA SER A 122 -5.33 -8.06 -6.52
C SER A 122 -4.63 -7.15 -5.51
N VAL A 123 -3.32 -7.05 -5.65
CA VAL A 123 -2.46 -6.17 -4.85
C VAL A 123 -1.81 -5.17 -5.79
N LEU A 124 -2.16 -3.89 -5.66
CA LEU A 124 -1.55 -2.81 -6.42
C LEU A 124 -0.30 -2.32 -5.68
N THR A 125 0.79 -2.07 -6.40
CA THR A 125 1.94 -1.34 -5.86
C THR A 125 1.86 0.10 -6.31
N THR A 126 1.84 1.01 -5.34
CA THR A 126 1.74 2.45 -5.57
C THR A 126 3.05 3.14 -5.16
N GLN A 127 3.45 4.13 -5.94
CA GLN A 127 4.47 5.09 -5.58
C GLN A 127 3.82 6.26 -4.85
N TRP A 128 4.47 6.75 -3.81
CA TRP A 128 4.08 7.94 -3.06
C TRP A 128 5.04 9.10 -3.35
N SER A 129 4.47 10.25 -3.75
CA SER A 129 5.19 11.51 -3.92
C SER A 129 5.03 12.36 -2.66
N ALA A 130 6.14 12.58 -1.94
CA ALA A 130 6.17 13.49 -0.78
C ALA A 130 5.87 14.95 -1.18
N ALA A 131 6.25 15.35 -2.39
CA ALA A 131 6.03 16.71 -2.89
C ALA A 131 4.55 17.02 -3.08
N ASP A 132 3.78 16.05 -3.58
CA ASP A 132 2.38 16.25 -3.95
C ASP A 132 1.39 15.60 -2.98
N GLY A 133 1.87 14.73 -2.08
CA GLY A 133 1.02 13.89 -1.22
C GLY A 133 0.17 12.90 -2.00
N THR A 134 0.65 12.47 -3.17
CA THR A 134 -0.12 11.67 -4.14
C THR A 134 0.41 10.25 -4.19
N PHE A 135 -0.50 9.29 -4.27
CA PHE A 135 -0.22 7.88 -4.55
C PHE A 135 -0.55 7.59 -6.01
N SER A 136 0.31 6.86 -6.71
CA SER A 136 0.07 6.49 -8.11
C SER A 136 0.71 5.15 -8.47
N ILE A 137 0.06 4.34 -9.31
CA ILE A 137 0.76 3.25 -10.01
C ILE A 137 1.68 3.83 -11.08
N VAL A 138 2.87 3.25 -11.26
CA VAL A 138 3.89 3.72 -12.21
C VAL A 138 3.84 3.00 -13.56
N SER A 139 3.17 1.84 -13.61
CA SER A 139 2.98 1.05 -14.81
C SER A 139 1.62 0.34 -14.74
N PRO A 140 1.05 -0.08 -15.89
CA PRO A 140 -0.21 -0.81 -15.89
C PRO A 140 -0.15 -2.08 -15.05
N HIS A 141 -1.08 -2.21 -14.11
CA HIS A 141 -1.24 -3.39 -13.28
C HIS A 141 -2.13 -4.41 -13.97
N THR A 142 -1.65 -5.64 -14.13
CA THR A 142 -2.47 -6.72 -14.69
C THR A 142 -3.24 -7.42 -13.58
N VAL A 143 -4.56 -7.24 -13.58
CA VAL A 143 -5.45 -7.89 -12.61
C VAL A 143 -5.60 -9.37 -12.97
N ASN A 144 -5.84 -9.65 -14.25
CA ASN A 144 -5.92 -11.00 -14.81
C ASN A 144 -5.72 -10.95 -16.35
N ALA A 145 -5.97 -12.05 -17.05
CA ALA A 145 -5.78 -12.13 -18.50
C ALA A 145 -6.71 -11.22 -19.34
N THR A 146 -7.79 -10.69 -18.75
CA THR A 146 -8.81 -9.89 -19.45
C THR A 146 -8.94 -8.46 -18.95
N CYS A 147 -8.28 -8.11 -17.83
CA CYS A 147 -8.36 -6.79 -17.19
C CYS A 147 -7.01 -6.25 -16.71
N ARG A 148 -6.80 -4.95 -16.94
CA ARG A 148 -5.65 -4.17 -16.46
C ARG A 148 -6.09 -2.81 -15.94
N VAL A 149 -5.47 -2.37 -14.85
CA VAL A 149 -5.59 -0.99 -14.37
C VAL A 149 -4.40 -0.21 -14.92
N THR A 150 -4.65 0.72 -15.84
CA THR A 150 -3.60 1.51 -16.51
C THR A 150 -3.29 2.81 -15.79
N THR A 151 -4.23 3.30 -14.99
CA THR A 151 -4.04 4.47 -14.13
C THR A 151 -4.75 4.23 -12.82
N PHE A 152 -4.10 4.55 -11.72
CA PHE A 152 -4.67 4.58 -10.39
C PHE A 152 -3.88 5.62 -9.62
N THR A 153 -4.44 6.80 -9.47
CA THR A 153 -3.81 7.92 -8.78
C THR A 153 -4.80 8.57 -7.84
N PHE A 154 -4.38 8.93 -6.64
CA PHE A 154 -5.23 9.61 -5.66
C PHE A 154 -4.40 10.44 -4.69
N LYS A 155 -5.00 11.53 -4.21
CA LYS A 155 -4.41 12.44 -3.23
C LYS A 155 -5.29 12.50 -1.98
N PRO A 156 -4.85 11.92 -0.85
CA PRO A 156 -5.56 12.05 0.41
C PRO A 156 -5.61 13.48 0.95
N SER A 157 -6.70 13.78 1.66
CA SER A 157 -6.94 14.99 2.45
C SER A 157 -7.55 14.57 3.81
N PRO A 158 -6.87 14.83 4.94
CA PRO A 158 -5.52 15.39 5.04
C PRO A 158 -4.48 14.52 4.33
N ALA A 159 -3.37 15.13 3.90
CA ALA A 159 -2.30 14.41 3.20
C ALA A 159 -1.72 13.31 4.11
N LEU A 160 -1.58 12.11 3.57
CA LEU A 160 -0.90 11.01 4.24
C LEU A 160 0.59 11.07 3.93
N THR A 161 1.42 10.96 4.97
CA THR A 161 2.88 11.02 4.90
C THR A 161 3.46 9.69 5.34
N ILE A 162 4.42 9.16 4.59
CA ILE A 162 5.12 7.93 4.96
C ILE A 162 6.40 8.27 5.72
N ASN A 163 6.55 7.71 6.91
CA ASN A 163 7.78 7.67 7.69
C ASN A 163 8.44 6.31 7.47
N PRO A 164 9.71 6.23 7.01
CA PRO A 164 10.42 4.96 6.85
C PRO A 164 10.74 4.25 8.16
#